data_AF-A0A6J8CAS2-F1
#
_entry.id   AF-A0A6J8CAS2-F1
#
_cell.length_a   1.000
_cell.length_b   1.000
_cell.length_c   1.000
_cell.angle_alpha   90.00
_cell.angle_beta   90.00
_cell.angle_gamma   90.00
#
_symmetry.space_group_name_H-M   'P 1'
#
loop_
_entity.id
_entity.type
_entity.pdbx_description
1 polymer ?
#
loop_
_entity_poly.entity_id
_entity_poly.type
_entity_poly.pdbx_seq_one_letter_code
_entity_poly.pdbx_strand_id
1 'polypeptide(L)'
;MHLYESKANAEKETKIRLEKEQKGQVVHKKHHGNFSNYTFNKEEFLVEIKSLMEKGIVNWTRLAKKYDVTNTITGNKPQNAGQVLFMFAKANGIDIMSFNKHKAVSGRDILRRVRRPKKKIMKKLSIPTPRSSKTFKEVIKQKLADGTIYLGNQIAPKTVISSSISKEEI
;
A
#
# COMPACT_ATOMS: atom_id res chain seq x y z
N MET A 1 -1.98 23.66 8.73
CA MET A 1 -0.63 23.10 8.51
C MET A 1 -0.76 21.81 7.71
N HIS A 2 -0.26 21.78 6.47
CA HIS A 2 -0.27 20.57 5.63
C HIS A 2 0.79 19.59 6.16
N LEU A 3 0.40 18.67 7.04
CA LEU A 3 1.30 17.63 7.55
C LEU A 3 1.28 16.45 6.58
N TYR A 4 2.03 16.58 5.50
CA TYR A 4 2.65 15.44 4.88
C TYR A 4 3.54 14.77 5.93
N GLU A 5 3.56 13.44 5.96
CA GLU A 5 4.58 12.71 6.71
C GLU A 5 5.95 13.20 6.21
N SER A 6 6.76 13.75 7.12
CA SER A 6 8.10 14.20 6.75
C SER A 6 8.93 12.97 6.38
N LYS A 7 9.88 13.12 5.45
CA LYS A 7 10.80 12.03 5.08
C LYS A 7 11.45 11.40 6.32
N ALA A 8 11.82 12.23 7.30
CA ALA A 8 12.40 11.79 8.56
C ALA A 8 11.43 10.93 9.39
N ASN A 9 10.14 11.28 9.44
CA ASN A 9 9.14 10.49 10.16
C ASN A 9 8.92 9.13 9.49
N ALA A 10 8.82 9.09 8.16
CA ALA A 10 8.65 7.83 7.42
C ALA A 10 9.85 6.90 7.59
N GLU A 11 11.07 7.45 7.55
CA GLU A 11 12.29 6.67 7.81
C GLU A 11 12.31 6.12 9.24
N LYS A 12 11.87 6.92 10.22
CA LYS A 12 11.78 6.51 11.63
C LYS A 12 10.76 5.39 11.82
N GLU A 13 9.56 5.50 11.25
CA GLU A 13 8.54 4.45 11.34
C GLU A 13 9.01 3.15 10.66
N THR A 14 9.69 3.27 9.51
CA THR A 14 10.25 2.11 8.80
C THR A 14 11.32 1.41 9.63
N LYS A 15 12.22 2.16 10.29
CA LYS A 15 13.23 1.60 11.19
C LYS A 15 12.61 0.88 12.37
N ILE A 16 11.63 1.49 13.05
CA ILE A 16 10.92 0.87 14.18
C ILE A 16 10.27 -0.45 13.73
N ARG A 17 9.66 -0.49 12.55
CA ARG A 17 9.07 -1.70 12.01
C ARG A 17 10.12 -2.78 11.74
N LEU A 18 11.23 -2.43 11.11
CA LEU A 18 12.34 -3.36 10.84
C LEU A 18 12.91 -3.95 12.12
N GLU A 19 13.10 -3.14 13.17
CA GLU A 19 13.55 -3.61 14.48
C GLU A 19 12.57 -4.61 15.12
N LYS A 20 11.26 -4.38 14.97
CA LYS A 20 10.23 -5.33 15.45
C LYS A 20 10.22 -6.64 14.65
N GLU A 21 10.46 -6.56 13.34
CA GLU A 21 10.59 -7.73 12.47
C GLU A 21 11.86 -8.55 12.85
N GLN A 22 12.98 -7.88 13.15
CA GLN A 22 14.21 -8.53 13.63
C GLN A 22 14.06 -9.17 15.01
N LYS A 23 13.31 -8.53 15.93
CA LYS A 23 13.01 -9.06 17.26
C LYS A 23 11.94 -10.16 17.26
N GLY A 24 11.40 -10.53 16.10
CA GLY A 24 10.33 -11.54 15.97
C GLY A 24 8.96 -11.09 16.50
N GLN A 25 8.80 -9.83 16.87
CA GLN A 25 7.53 -9.28 17.38
C GLN A 25 6.49 -9.09 16.26
N VAL A 26 6.95 -8.99 15.01
CA VAL A 26 6.10 -8.84 13.82
C VAL A 26 6.60 -9.78 12.74
N VAL A 27 5.72 -10.64 12.23
CA VAL A 27 6.03 -11.52 11.09
C VAL A 27 5.80 -10.77 9.78
N HIS A 28 6.83 -10.75 8.93
CA HIS A 28 6.71 -10.21 7.58
C HIS A 28 5.77 -11.09 6.74
N LYS A 29 4.66 -10.51 6.26
CA LYS A 29 3.69 -11.22 5.41
C LYS A 29 4.27 -11.46 4.02
N LYS A 30 4.42 -12.73 3.65
CA LYS A 30 4.77 -13.10 2.26
C LYS A 30 3.55 -12.93 1.37
N HIS A 31 3.73 -12.23 0.25
CA HIS A 31 2.68 -12.01 -0.75
C HIS A 31 2.75 -12.99 -1.93
N HIS A 32 3.54 -14.06 -1.80
CA HIS A 32 3.68 -15.12 -2.78
C HIS A 32 3.66 -16.49 -2.07
N GLY A 33 3.17 -17.51 -2.78
CA GLY A 33 3.28 -18.91 -2.34
C GLY A 33 4.70 -19.45 -2.57
N ASN A 34 4.86 -20.75 -2.34
CA ASN A 34 6.11 -21.45 -2.67
C ASN A 34 6.33 -21.43 -4.20
N PHE A 35 7.56 -21.22 -4.65
CA PHE A 35 7.89 -21.13 -6.09
C PHE A 35 7.69 -22.45 -6.83
N SER A 36 7.67 -23.58 -6.11
CA SER A 36 7.30 -24.90 -6.65
C SER A 36 5.85 -24.96 -7.13
N ASN A 37 4.98 -24.09 -6.60
CA ASN A 37 3.56 -24.10 -6.90
C ASN A 37 3.22 -23.36 -8.20
N TYR A 38 4.24 -22.91 -8.95
CA TYR A 38 4.06 -22.12 -10.15
C TYR A 38 4.80 -22.73 -11.33
N THR A 39 4.11 -22.80 -12.46
CA THR A 39 4.58 -23.31 -13.74
C THR A 39 4.82 -22.16 -14.70
N PHE A 40 6.05 -22.05 -15.19
CA PHE A 40 6.50 -21.16 -16.26
C PHE A 40 7.93 -21.53 -16.68
N ASN A 41 8.38 -21.04 -17.84
CA ASN A 41 9.75 -21.25 -18.29
C ASN A 41 10.73 -20.39 -17.47
N LYS A 42 11.33 -20.98 -16.43
CA LYS A 42 12.21 -20.30 -15.48
C LYS A 42 13.53 -19.86 -16.10
N GLU A 43 14.12 -20.70 -16.94
CA GLU A 43 15.44 -20.45 -17.51
C GLU A 43 15.40 -19.31 -18.52
N GLU A 44 14.45 -19.38 -19.46
CA GLU A 44 14.23 -18.34 -20.46
C GLU A 44 13.89 -16.99 -19.80
N PHE A 45 13.08 -17.02 -18.74
CA PHE A 45 12.77 -15.82 -17.95
C PHE A 45 14.02 -15.19 -17.32
N LEU A 46 14.91 -16.00 -16.74
CA LEU A 46 16.14 -15.48 -16.12
C LEU A 46 17.09 -14.88 -17.16
N VAL A 47 17.18 -15.48 -18.35
CA VAL A 47 17.97 -14.94 -19.47
C VAL A 47 17.38 -13.61 -19.95
N GLU A 48 16.07 -13.53 -20.17
CA GLU A 48 15.42 -12.28 -20.60
C GLU A 48 15.61 -11.19 -19.54
N ILE A 49 15.36 -11.48 -18.25
CA ILE A 49 15.51 -10.48 -17.19
C ILE A 49 16.94 -9.97 -17.07
N LYS A 50 17.95 -10.84 -17.17
CA LYS A 50 19.36 -10.42 -17.14
C LYS A 50 19.68 -9.47 -18.30
N SER A 51 19.22 -9.78 -19.51
CA SER A 51 19.40 -8.88 -20.67
C SER A 51 18.65 -7.54 -20.53
N LEU A 52 17.51 -7.54 -19.83
CA LEU A 52 16.72 -6.32 -19.59
C LEU A 52 17.35 -5.40 -18.54
N MET A 53 18.32 -5.87 -17.75
CA MET A 53 19.00 -5.05 -16.73
C MET A 53 19.64 -3.81 -17.36
N GLU A 54 20.11 -3.92 -18.60
CA GLU A 54 20.67 -2.81 -19.38
C GLU A 54 19.60 -1.81 -19.85
N LYS A 55 18.38 -2.29 -20.15
CA LYS A 55 17.28 -1.51 -20.75
C LYS A 55 16.37 -0.84 -19.71
N GLY A 56 16.50 -1.21 -18.44
CA GLY A 56 15.98 -0.47 -17.29
C GLY A 56 14.46 -0.44 -17.08
N ILE A 57 13.61 -0.87 -18.03
CA ILE A 57 12.13 -0.86 -17.86
C ILE A 57 11.58 -2.27 -17.80
N VAL A 58 10.95 -2.63 -16.68
CA VAL A 58 10.31 -3.94 -16.50
C VAL A 58 8.87 -3.79 -16.03
N ASN A 59 7.93 -4.41 -16.76
CA ASN A 59 6.54 -4.57 -16.35
C ASN A 59 6.28 -6.05 -16.01
N TRP A 60 6.30 -6.35 -14.70
CA TRP A 60 6.16 -7.70 -14.17
C TRP A 60 4.83 -8.37 -14.53
N THR A 61 3.72 -7.62 -14.56
CA THR A 61 2.41 -8.15 -14.96
C THR A 61 2.41 -8.55 -16.44
N ARG A 62 3.09 -7.79 -17.29
CA ARG A 62 3.23 -8.13 -18.71
C ARG A 62 4.09 -9.38 -18.88
N LEU A 63 5.21 -9.48 -18.17
CA LEU A 63 6.06 -10.68 -18.20
C LEU A 63 5.32 -11.92 -17.71
N ALA A 64 4.52 -11.79 -16.65
CA ALA A 64 3.70 -12.90 -16.15
C ALA A 64 2.70 -13.43 -17.18
N LYS A 65 2.16 -12.55 -18.04
CA LYS A 65 1.31 -12.96 -19.16
C LYS A 65 2.12 -13.60 -20.30
N LYS A 66 3.32 -13.08 -20.59
CA LYS A 66 4.22 -13.60 -21.64
C LYS A 66 4.64 -15.04 -21.33
N TYR A 67 5.02 -15.30 -20.08
CA TYR A 67 5.49 -16.61 -19.62
C TYR A 67 4.39 -17.54 -19.12
N ASP A 68 3.12 -17.15 -19.33
CA ASP A 68 1.94 -17.91 -18.95
C ASP A 68 1.98 -18.50 -17.53
N VAL A 69 2.33 -17.65 -16.55
CA VAL A 69 2.50 -18.10 -15.17
C VAL A 69 1.17 -18.65 -14.63
N THR A 70 1.18 -19.93 -14.30
CA THR A 70 0.03 -20.68 -13.80
C THR A 70 0.35 -21.29 -12.44
N ASN A 71 -0.67 -21.50 -11.62
CA ASN A 71 -0.53 -22.24 -10.37
C ASN A 71 -0.68 -23.74 -10.67
N THR A 72 0.25 -24.56 -10.20
CA THR A 72 0.25 -26.01 -10.45
C THR A 72 -0.96 -26.72 -9.83
N ILE A 73 -1.45 -26.22 -8.70
CA ILE A 73 -2.56 -26.83 -7.96
C ILE A 73 -3.89 -26.51 -8.63
N THR A 74 -4.08 -25.25 -9.06
CA THR A 74 -5.38 -24.78 -9.57
C THR A 74 -5.45 -24.70 -11.09
N GLY A 75 -4.32 -24.82 -11.79
CA GLY A 75 -4.21 -24.59 -13.25
C GLY A 75 -4.43 -23.14 -13.70
N ASN A 76 -4.83 -22.26 -12.77
CA ASN A 76 -5.26 -20.90 -13.09
C ASN A 76 -4.11 -19.90 -13.01
N LYS A 77 -4.24 -18.79 -13.75
CA LYS A 77 -3.33 -17.65 -13.66
C LYS A 77 -3.56 -16.91 -12.35
N PRO A 78 -2.54 -16.82 -11.46
CA PRO A 78 -2.72 -16.17 -10.17
C PRO A 78 -2.84 -14.64 -10.36
N GLN A 79 -3.72 -14.00 -9.59
CA GLN A 79 -3.90 -12.54 -9.66
C GLN A 79 -2.61 -11.77 -9.29
N ASN A 80 -1.76 -12.38 -8.46
CA ASN A 80 -0.45 -11.87 -8.06
C ASN A 80 0.71 -12.42 -8.91
N ALA A 81 0.47 -12.94 -10.12
CA ALA A 81 1.52 -13.55 -10.97
C ALA A 81 2.73 -12.64 -11.20
N GLY A 82 2.52 -11.33 -11.37
CA GLY A 82 3.62 -10.37 -11.50
C GLY A 82 4.50 -10.29 -10.25
N GLN A 83 3.91 -10.39 -9.05
CA GLN A 83 4.67 -10.42 -7.79
C GLN A 83 5.44 -11.73 -7.63
N VAL A 84 4.89 -12.85 -8.12
CA VAL A 84 5.58 -14.14 -8.12
C VAL A 84 6.87 -14.05 -8.94
N LEU A 85 6.80 -13.54 -10.18
CA LEU A 85 7.99 -13.37 -11.02
C LEU A 85 9.00 -12.38 -10.43
N PHE A 86 8.52 -11.27 -9.86
CA PHE A 86 9.35 -10.32 -9.14
C PHE A 86 10.14 -11.02 -8.03
N MET A 87 9.44 -11.77 -7.16
CA MET A 87 10.09 -12.45 -6.03
C MET A 87 10.98 -13.61 -6.47
N PHE A 88 10.63 -14.29 -7.57
CA PHE A 88 11.46 -15.33 -8.16
C PHE A 88 12.78 -14.76 -8.69
N ALA A 89 12.75 -13.64 -9.43
CA ALA A 89 13.97 -12.97 -9.87
C ALA A 89 14.85 -12.55 -8.67
N LYS A 90 14.22 -12.07 -7.58
CA LYS A 90 14.92 -11.65 -6.36
C LYS A 90 15.67 -12.81 -5.72
N ALA A 91 14.99 -13.95 -5.63
CA ALA A 91 15.54 -15.17 -5.05
C ALA A 91 16.72 -15.72 -5.88
N ASN A 92 16.75 -15.45 -7.19
CA ASN A 92 17.83 -15.83 -8.10
C ASN A 92 18.94 -14.77 -8.22
N GLY A 93 19.03 -13.84 -7.26
CA GLY A 93 20.14 -12.89 -7.15
C GLY A 93 20.11 -11.72 -8.14
N ILE A 94 18.99 -11.50 -8.83
CA ILE A 94 18.84 -10.34 -9.72
C ILE A 94 18.59 -9.09 -8.86
N ASP A 95 19.38 -8.03 -9.06
CA ASP A 95 19.13 -6.74 -8.41
C ASP A 95 17.88 -6.08 -9.02
N ILE A 96 16.73 -6.33 -8.42
CA ILE A 96 15.47 -5.77 -8.92
C ILE A 96 15.36 -4.26 -8.67
N MET A 97 16.07 -3.74 -7.67
CA MET A 97 16.04 -2.32 -7.34
C MET A 97 16.73 -1.47 -8.42
N SER A 98 17.51 -2.09 -9.29
CA SER A 98 18.07 -1.47 -10.50
C SER A 98 17.01 -1.13 -11.55
N PHE A 99 15.95 -1.94 -11.66
CA PHE A 99 14.91 -1.73 -12.65
C PHE A 99 14.02 -0.55 -12.30
N ASN A 100 13.50 0.11 -13.33
CA ASN A 100 12.57 1.22 -13.25
C ASN A 100 13.08 2.39 -12.39
N LYS A 101 14.40 2.54 -12.16
CA LYS A 101 14.99 3.67 -11.41
C LYS A 101 14.57 5.03 -11.97
N HIS A 102 14.53 5.17 -13.30
CA HIS A 102 14.07 6.38 -13.97
C HIS A 102 12.53 6.56 -13.88
N LYS A 103 11.79 5.46 -13.71
CA LYS A 103 10.39 5.45 -13.29
C LYS A 103 10.30 5.34 -11.77
N ALA A 104 11.06 6.15 -11.04
CA ALA A 104 10.84 6.34 -9.61
C ALA A 104 9.44 6.95 -9.37
N VAL A 105 8.41 6.12 -9.51
CA VAL A 105 7.14 6.18 -8.81
C VAL A 105 7.32 5.46 -7.47
N SER A 106 8.53 5.48 -6.91
CA SER A 106 8.82 5.02 -5.56
C SER A 106 8.29 6.08 -4.59
N GLY A 107 7.06 5.91 -4.13
CA GLY A 107 6.50 6.63 -2.97
C GLY A 107 6.30 8.16 -3.08
N ARG A 108 6.90 8.86 -4.06
CA ARG A 108 6.82 10.33 -4.19
C ARG A 108 5.60 10.83 -4.94
N ASP A 109 4.99 10.01 -5.78
CA ASP A 109 3.72 10.38 -6.43
C ASP A 109 2.51 10.13 -5.51
N ILE A 110 2.71 9.44 -4.38
CA ILE A 110 1.73 9.34 -3.29
C ILE A 110 1.65 10.67 -2.53
N LEU A 111 2.77 11.37 -2.32
CA LEU A 111 2.78 12.72 -1.75
C LEU A 111 2.05 13.72 -2.66
N ARG A 112 2.03 13.51 -3.98
CA ARG A 112 1.27 14.33 -4.94
C ARG A 112 -0.18 13.89 -5.12
N ARG A 113 -0.48 12.59 -5.01
CA ARG A 113 -1.87 12.09 -4.91
C ARG A 113 -2.35 12.24 -3.48
N VAL A 114 -2.71 13.46 -3.09
CA VAL A 114 -3.52 13.68 -1.89
C VAL A 114 -4.76 12.78 -2.02
N ARG A 115 -4.82 11.67 -1.29
CA ARG A 115 -6.01 10.82 -1.19
C ARG A 115 -7.07 11.61 -0.44
N ARG A 116 -7.78 12.46 -1.17
CA ARG A 116 -8.90 13.24 -0.63
C ARG A 116 -10.12 12.31 -0.56
N PRO A 117 -10.87 12.33 0.55
CA PRO A 117 -12.16 11.66 0.57
C PRO A 117 -13.01 12.19 -0.58
N LYS A 118 -13.75 11.31 -1.24
CA LYS A 118 -14.56 11.70 -2.39
C LYS A 118 -15.96 12.07 -1.92
N LYS A 119 -16.42 13.29 -2.24
CA LYS A 119 -17.82 13.69 -2.13
C LYS A 119 -18.56 13.19 -3.36
N LYS A 120 -19.64 12.45 -3.14
CA LYS A 120 -20.58 12.08 -4.21
C LYS A 120 -21.44 13.28 -4.53
N ILE A 121 -21.44 13.73 -5.79
CA ILE A 121 -22.43 14.72 -6.27
C ILE A 121 -23.69 13.98 -6.74
N MET A 122 -23.57 12.73 -7.19
CA MET A 122 -24.65 11.82 -7.61
C MET A 122 -24.21 10.35 -7.42
N LYS A 123 -25.07 9.36 -7.74
CA LYS A 123 -24.72 7.92 -7.64
C LYS A 123 -23.40 7.57 -8.36
N LYS A 124 -23.20 8.11 -9.58
CA LYS A 124 -22.06 7.77 -10.46
C LYS A 124 -20.88 8.73 -10.39
N LEU A 125 -21.06 9.97 -9.90
CA LEU A 125 -20.03 11.01 -9.94
C LEU A 125 -19.48 11.32 -8.54
N SER A 126 -18.15 11.31 -8.43
CA SER A 126 -17.44 11.56 -7.19
C SER A 126 -16.30 12.55 -7.41
N ILE A 127 -16.28 13.65 -6.67
CA ILE A 127 -15.22 14.65 -6.70
C ILE A 127 -14.41 14.61 -5.40
N PRO A 128 -13.12 14.93 -5.40
CA PRO A 128 -12.35 15.06 -4.17
C PRO A 128 -12.91 16.20 -3.31
N THR A 129 -12.98 16.02 -2.00
CA THR A 129 -13.34 17.12 -1.08
C THR A 129 -12.26 18.21 -1.11
N PRO A 130 -12.63 19.50 -1.01
CA PRO A 130 -11.66 20.59 -1.02
C PRO A 130 -10.74 20.60 0.21
N ARG A 131 -11.24 20.09 1.36
CA ARG A 131 -10.49 19.97 2.63
C ARG A 131 -10.31 18.49 3.01
N SER A 132 -9.25 18.17 3.75
CA SER A 132 -9.07 16.84 4.33
C SER A 132 -9.95 16.68 5.57
N SER A 133 -10.37 15.45 5.89
CA SER A 133 -11.21 15.19 7.07
C SER A 133 -10.57 15.67 8.38
N LYS A 134 -9.23 15.63 8.48
CA LYS A 134 -8.50 16.11 9.66
C LYS A 134 -8.62 17.63 9.82
N THR A 135 -8.33 18.37 8.76
CA THR A 135 -8.47 19.85 8.76
C THR A 135 -9.92 20.28 9.02
N PHE A 136 -10.90 19.52 8.49
CA PHE A 136 -12.30 19.80 8.74
C PHE A 136 -12.70 19.59 10.21
N LYS A 137 -12.21 18.52 10.85
CA LYS A 137 -12.41 18.29 12.29
C LYS A 137 -11.78 19.38 13.15
N GLU A 138 -10.58 19.83 12.82
CA GLU A 138 -9.89 20.91 13.54
C GLU A 138 -10.68 22.22 13.44
N VAL A 139 -11.15 22.58 12.23
CA VAL A 139 -11.99 23.78 12.03
C VAL A 139 -13.30 23.67 12.80
N ILE A 140 -13.96 22.51 12.83
CA ILE A 140 -15.18 22.32 13.64
C ILE A 140 -14.87 22.50 15.13
N LYS A 141 -13.79 21.89 15.63
CA LYS A 141 -13.38 22.05 17.04
C LYS A 141 -13.13 23.51 17.40
N GLN A 142 -12.44 24.26 16.55
CA GLN A 142 -12.22 25.69 16.75
C GLN A 142 -13.55 26.45 16.78
N LYS A 143 -14.42 26.25 15.79
CA LYS A 143 -15.74 26.91 15.75
C LYS A 143 -16.66 26.56 16.92
N LEU A 144 -16.50 25.38 17.50
CA LEU A 144 -17.20 24.98 18.73
C LEU A 144 -16.61 25.71 19.95
N ALA A 145 -15.28 25.84 20.03
CA ALA A 145 -14.59 26.56 21.10
C ALA A 145 -14.89 28.08 21.03
N ASP A 146 -14.92 28.64 19.83
CA ASP A 146 -15.20 30.05 19.56
C ASP A 146 -16.71 30.38 19.68
N GLY A 147 -17.56 29.40 20.03
CA GLY A 147 -19.01 29.56 20.17
C GLY A 147 -19.76 29.85 18.86
N THR A 148 -19.09 29.81 17.71
CA THR A 148 -19.70 30.08 16.40
C THR A 148 -20.65 28.97 15.96
N ILE A 149 -20.40 27.75 16.42
CA ILE A 149 -21.31 26.61 16.26
C ILE A 149 -21.81 26.24 17.65
N TYR A 150 -23.13 26.36 17.87
CA TYR A 150 -23.77 25.94 19.10
C TYR A 150 -24.39 24.54 18.92
N LEU A 151 -23.95 23.57 19.73
CA LEU A 151 -24.46 22.19 19.71
C LEU A 151 -25.73 21.99 20.54
N GLY A 152 -26.20 23.03 21.24
CA GLY A 152 -27.24 22.90 22.25
C GLY A 152 -26.70 22.43 23.59
N ASN A 153 -27.57 22.46 24.59
CA ASN A 153 -27.29 21.86 25.90
C ASN A 153 -27.60 20.36 25.85
N GLN A 154 -26.85 19.56 26.61
CA GLN A 154 -27.11 18.14 26.75
C GLN A 154 -28.44 17.94 27.49
N ILE A 155 -29.50 17.57 26.76
CA ILE A 155 -30.85 17.40 27.33
C ILE A 155 -30.98 16.09 28.11
N ALA A 156 -30.29 15.03 27.67
CA ALA A 156 -30.25 13.74 28.37
C ALA A 156 -28.93 13.01 28.03
N PRO A 157 -28.28 12.35 29.00
CA PRO A 157 -27.16 11.47 28.72
C PRO A 157 -27.64 10.28 27.89
N LYS A 158 -27.11 10.15 26.67
CA LYS A 158 -27.25 8.92 25.89
C LYS A 158 -26.07 8.02 26.16
N THR A 159 -26.34 6.81 26.65
CA THR A 159 -25.33 5.77 26.80
C THR A 159 -24.90 5.32 25.40
N VAL A 160 -23.68 5.67 25.00
CA VAL A 160 -23.10 5.19 23.75
C VAL A 160 -22.42 3.85 24.04
N ILE A 161 -23.02 2.75 23.58
CA ILE A 161 -22.37 1.44 23.60
C ILE A 161 -21.35 1.44 22.47
N SER A 162 -20.09 1.77 22.78
CA SER A 162 -18.99 1.58 21.85
C SER A 162 -18.38 0.20 22.07
N SER A 163 -18.38 -0.64 21.04
CA SER A 163 -17.57 -1.86 21.02
C SER A 163 -16.10 -1.49 20.90
N SER A 164 -15.42 -1.32 22.03
CA SER A 164 -13.96 -1.29 22.07
C SER A 164 -13.45 -2.72 21.95
N ILE A 165 -12.71 -3.03 20.89
CA ILE A 165 -11.93 -4.27 20.80
C ILE A 165 -10.71 -4.05 21.70
N SER A 166 -10.67 -4.75 22.84
CA SER A 166 -9.49 -4.81 23.70
C SER A 166 -8.35 -5.49 22.92
N LYS A 167 -7.13 -4.96 23.04
CA LYS A 167 -5.94 -5.46 22.33
C LYS A 167 -5.41 -6.80 22.87
N GLU A 168 -6.13 -7.44 23.79
CA GLU A 168 -5.68 -8.63 24.50
C GLU A 168 -6.00 -9.93 23.74
N GLU A 169 -6.70 -9.84 22.61
CA GLU A 169 -6.98 -10.98 21.72
C GLU A 169 -6.32 -10.82 20.33
N ILE A 170 -5.02 -10.49 20.29
CA ILE A 170 -4.17 -10.66 19.10
C ILE A 170 -2.88 -11.38 19.47
#